data_AF-A0AAU2B8A2-F1
#
_entry.id   AF-A0AAU2B8A2-F1
#
_cell.length_a   1.000
_cell.length_b   1.000
_cell.length_c   1.000
_cell.angle_alpha   90.00
_cell.angle_beta   90.00
_cell.angle_gamma   90.00
#
_symmetry.space_group_name_H-M   'P 1'
#
loop_
_entity.id
_entity.type
_entity.pdbx_description
1 polymer ?
#
loop_
_entity_poly.entity_id
_entity_poly.type
_entity_poly.pdbx_seq_one_letter_code
_entity_poly.pdbx_strand_id
1 'polypeptide(L)' 'MAAIDFPDDLIALERAAWEQIKAGALTVNTMFAVQQAVTAVAAEVGEPRIDVEMELKRLVRHPEPEAA' A
#
# COMPACT_ATOMS: atom_id res chain seq x y z
N MET A 1 -3.57 6.52 14.48
CA MET A 1 -4.28 5.69 13.49
C MET A 1 -4.29 4.28 14.03
N ALA A 2 -5.40 3.54 13.87
CA ALA A 2 -5.43 2.13 14.23
C ALA A 2 -4.47 1.35 13.31
N ALA A 3 -3.88 0.27 13.81
CA ALA A 3 -3.10 -0.64 12.99
C ALA A 3 -4.08 -1.38 12.06
N ILE A 4 -4.03 -1.07 10.77
CA ILE A 4 -4.84 -1.73 9.74
C ILE A 4 -4.15 -3.03 9.38
N ASP A 5 -4.89 -4.14 9.44
CA ASP A 5 -4.42 -5.43 8.95
C ASP A 5 -4.61 -5.47 7.43
N PHE A 6 -3.51 -5.56 6.69
CA PHE A 6 -3.53 -5.52 5.22
C PHE A 6 -3.43 -6.92 4.64
N PRO A 7 -4.25 -7.27 3.63
CA PRO A 7 -4.09 -8.51 2.88
C PRO A 7 -2.69 -8.60 2.25
N ASP A 8 -2.08 -9.79 2.29
CA ASP A 8 -0.75 -10.05 1.71
C ASP A 8 -0.68 -9.66 0.23
N ASP A 9 -1.77 -9.89 -0.53
CA ASP A 9 -1.85 -9.51 -1.94
C ASP A 9 -1.74 -8.00 -2.15
N LEU A 10 -2.33 -7.20 -1.27
CA LEU A 10 -2.22 -5.73 -1.32
C LEU A 10 -0.80 -5.27 -0.95
N ILE A 11 -0.18 -5.89 0.04
CA ILE A 11 1.22 -5.62 0.41
C ILE A 11 2.15 -5.95 -0.77
N ALA A 12 1.94 -7.09 -1.43
CA ALA A 12 2.73 -7.51 -2.59
C ALA A 12 2.55 -6.54 -3.78
N LEU A 13 1.33 -6.11 -4.06
CA LEU A 13 1.03 -5.12 -5.10
C LEU A 13 1.73 -3.78 -4.83
N GLU A 14 1.66 -3.28 -3.60
CA GLU A 14 2.33 -2.02 -3.24
C GLU A 14 3.85 -2.15 -3.28
N ARG A 15 4.42 -3.28 -2.86
CA ARG A 15 5.87 -3.55 -2.99
C ARG A 15 6.30 -3.54 -4.45
N ALA A 16 5.56 -4.22 -5.33
CA ALA A 16 5.85 -4.22 -6.76
C ALA A 16 5.74 -2.81 -7.37
N ALA A 17 4.70 -2.06 -6.99
CA ALA A 17 4.55 -0.66 -7.40
C ALA A 17 5.72 0.20 -6.91
N TRP A 18 6.19 -0.02 -5.68
CA TRP A 18 7.31 0.72 -5.11
C TRP A 18 8.63 0.43 -5.84
N GLU A 19 8.94 -0.83 -6.14
CA GLU A 19 10.11 -1.17 -6.95
C GLU A 19 10.03 -0.52 -8.35
N GLN A 20 8.85 -0.52 -8.98
CA GLN A 20 8.67 0.14 -10.28
C GLN A 20 8.83 1.66 -10.18
N ILE A 21 8.36 2.30 -9.10
CA ILE A 21 8.58 3.74 -8.86
C ILE A 21 10.08 4.03 -8.73
N LYS A 22 10.81 3.25 -7.92
CA LYS A 22 12.27 3.41 -7.75
C LYS A 22 13.02 3.23 -9.07
N ALA A 23 12.53 2.34 -9.94
CA ALA A 23 13.09 2.11 -11.27
C ALA A 23 12.63 3.12 -12.34
N GLY A 24 11.69 4.03 -12.04
CA GLY A 24 11.08 4.92 -13.03
C GLY A 24 10.23 4.19 -14.09
N ALA A 25 9.76 2.98 -13.78
CA ALA A 25 9.07 2.06 -14.69
C ALA A 25 7.61 1.78 -14.28
N LEU A 26 7.03 2.61 -13.40
CA LEU A 26 5.65 2.44 -12.93
C LEU A 26 4.67 2.50 -14.11
N THR A 27 3.85 1.46 -14.24
CA THR A 27 2.78 1.40 -15.24
C THR A 27 1.44 1.87 -14.68
N VAL A 28 0.59 2.40 -15.55
CA VAL A 28 -0.80 2.76 -15.20
C VAL A 28 -1.58 1.56 -14.68
N ASN A 29 -1.34 0.37 -15.24
CA ASN A 29 -1.99 -0.87 -14.79
C ASN A 29 -1.62 -1.21 -13.35
N THR A 30 -0.32 -1.12 -13.00
CA THR A 30 0.14 -1.32 -11.62
C THR A 30 -0.50 -0.30 -10.67
N MET A 31 -0.49 0.98 -11.05
CA MET A 31 -1.09 2.05 -10.26
C MET A 31 -2.58 1.81 -10.00
N PHE A 32 -3.32 1.40 -11.03
CA PHE A 32 -4.75 1.13 -10.94
C PHE A 32 -5.06 -0.12 -10.08
N ALA A 33 -4.23 -1.16 -10.16
CA ALA A 33 -4.36 -2.34 -9.32
C ALA A 33 -4.22 -1.99 -7.83
N VAL A 34 -3.20 -1.20 -7.46
CA VAL A 34 -3.03 -0.72 -6.07
C VAL A 34 -4.24 0.13 -5.67
N GLN A 35 -4.67 1.08 -6.50
CA GLN A 35 -5.79 1.96 -6.18
C GLN A 35 -7.08 1.19 -5.90
N GLN A 36 -7.41 0.20 -6.74
CA GLN A 36 -8.61 -0.63 -6.56
C GLN A 36 -8.53 -1.44 -5.27
N ALA A 37 -7.38 -2.08 -5.00
CA ALA A 37 -7.20 -2.89 -3.81
C ALA A 37 -7.26 -2.06 -2.51
N VAL A 38 -6.63 -0.88 -2.48
CA VAL A 38 -6.76 0.07 -1.35
C VAL A 38 -8.20 0.51 -1.16
N THR A 39 -8.95 0.74 -2.25
CA THR A 39 -10.36 1.15 -2.18
C THR A 39 -11.25 0.05 -1.62
N ALA A 40 -10.99 -1.21 -2.01
CA ALA A 40 -11.70 -2.37 -1.46
C ALA A 40 -11.43 -2.51 0.05
N VAL A 41 -10.17 -2.46 0.47
CA VAL A 41 -9.80 -2.56 1.89
C VAL A 41 -10.43 -1.41 2.70
N ALA A 42 -10.38 -0.18 2.19
CA ALA A 42 -11.01 0.96 2.86
C ALA A 42 -12.51 0.77 3.10
N ALA A 43 -13.23 0.21 2.11
CA ALA A 43 -14.64 -0.12 2.26
C ALA A 43 -14.88 -1.26 3.28
N GLU A 44 -14.00 -2.27 3.31
CA GLU A 44 -14.09 -3.40 4.23
C GLU A 44 -13.83 -3.00 5.69
N VAL A 45 -12.81 -2.18 5.94
CA VAL A 45 -12.46 -1.74 7.30
C VAL A 45 -13.27 -0.53 7.77
N GLY A 46 -14.00 0.13 6.87
CA GLY A 46 -14.80 1.32 7.18
C GLY A 46 -13.97 2.59 7.45
N GLU A 47 -12.73 2.62 6.97
CA GLU A 47 -11.79 3.74 7.17
C GLU A 47 -11.68 4.60 5.89
N PRO A 48 -11.32 5.88 6.01
CA PRO A 48 -11.05 6.71 4.84
C PRO A 48 -9.91 6.14 3.98
N ARG A 49 -10.12 6.08 2.65
CA ARG A 49 -9.11 5.59 1.68
C ARG A 49 -7.73 6.22 1.87
N ILE A 50 -7.67 7.50 2.25
CA ILE A 50 -6.40 8.21 2.46
C ILE A 50 -5.62 7.65 3.66
N ASP A 51 -6.31 7.28 4.74
CA ASP A 51 -5.70 6.74 5.96
C ASP A 51 -5.15 5.34 5.70
N VAL A 52 -5.92 4.51 4.98
CA VAL A 52 -5.51 3.19 4.50
C VAL A 52 -4.28 3.29 3.59
N GLU A 53 -4.29 4.22 2.63
CA GLU A 53 -3.17 4.43 1.71
C GLU A 53 -1.91 4.90 2.44
N MET A 54 -2.05 5.81 3.42
CA MET A 54 -0.92 6.31 4.20
C MET A 54 -0.29 5.20 5.04
N GLU A 55 -1.08 4.38 5.73
CA GLU A 55 -0.56 3.30 6.57
C GLU A 55 0.09 2.20 5.73
N LEU A 56 -0.51 1.84 4.59
CA LEU A 56 0.09 0.89 3.64
C LEU A 56 1.46 1.37 3.14
N LYS A 57 1.56 2.67 2.78
CA LYS A 57 2.83 3.27 2.34
C LYS A 57 3.85 3.35 3.46
N ARG A 58 3.41 3.62 4.69
CA ARG A 58 4.29 3.58 5.87
C ARG A 58 4.90 2.19 6.02
N LEU A 59 4.08 1.14 5.99
CA LEU A 59 4.52 -0.24 6.09
C LEU A 59 5.49 -0.65 4.96
N VAL A 60 5.21 -0.27 3.71
CA VAL A 60 5.96 -0.78 2.55
C VAL A 60 7.15 0.11 2.16
N ARG A 61 6.98 1.42 2.15
CA ARG A 61 7.99 2.37 1.64
C ARG A 61 8.90 2.90 2.74
N HIS A 62 8.44 2.83 3.99
CA HIS A 62 9.14 3.38 5.16
C HIS A 62 9.10 2.40 6.33
N PRO A 63 9.58 1.14 6.16
CA PRO A 63 9.64 0.20 7.27
C PRO A 63 10.41 0.83 8.43
N GLU A 64 9.89 0.70 9.65
CA GLU A 64 10.61 1.16 10.84
C GLU A 64 12.00 0.51 10.86
N PRO A 65 13.06 1.28 11.15
CA PRO A 65 14.38 0.69 11.30
C PRO A 65 14.29 -0.37 12.39
N GLU A 66 14.66 -1.60 12.05
CA GLU A 66 14.76 -2.69 13.02
C GLU A 66 15.67 -2.20 14.15
N ALA A 67 15.12 -2.10 15.37
CA ALA A 67 15.87 -1.60 16.51
C ALA A 67 17.09 -2.53 16.72
N ALA A 68 18.28 -1.97 16.50
CA ALA A 68 19.56 -2.67 16.55
C ALA A 68 19.92 -3.17 17.97
#